data_AF-A0A6N9R1C1-F1
#
_entry.id   AF-A0A6N9R1C1-F1
#
_cell.length_a   1.000
_cell.length_b   1.000
_cell.length_c   1.000
_cell.angle_alpha   90.00
_cell.angle_beta   90.00
_cell.angle_gamma   90.00
#
_symmetry.space_group_name_H-M   'P 1'
#
loop_
_entity.id
_entity.type
_entity.pdbx_description
1 polymer ?
#
loop_
_entity_poly.entity_id
_entity_poly.type
_entity_poly.pdbx_seq_one_letter_code
_entity_poly.pdbx_strand_id
1 'polypeptide(L)'
;MAADRAGISSAPIVDGHTYLVDCGRACVTQFHKAGLSFASLRGIFLTHLHADPVADYFNYFMMASTTGRKNGDVIPGQLAVYGPGPAGGLPEPFGGRPVGIATPEEPTPGTKSMTAHLLRVFAYTNNIFMRDEDVRDYDSLVAVNEIIPPHSAHVMVEDMGPVAQASHVDHLVLSHIENTGGTIDPVEWHRLASRGYDGAVTVGQDLQIITVA
;
A
#
# COMPACT_ATOMS: atom_id res chain seq x y z
N MET A 1 -13.10 -5.94 5.46
CA MET A 1 -13.11 -4.46 5.48
C MET A 1 -14.51 -3.96 5.80
N ALA A 2 -14.65 -2.99 6.71
CA ALA A 2 -15.89 -2.24 6.84
C ALA A 2 -16.20 -1.60 5.47
N ALA A 3 -17.44 -1.70 5.00
CA ALA A 3 -17.81 -1.35 3.61
C ALA A 3 -17.59 0.14 3.26
N ASP A 4 -17.37 0.99 4.28
CA ASP A 4 -17.23 2.44 4.22
C ASP A 4 -15.78 2.95 4.16
N ARG A 5 -14.78 2.11 4.47
CA ARG A 5 -13.35 2.49 4.40
C ARG A 5 -12.70 2.12 3.07
N ALA A 6 -11.74 2.90 2.60
CA ALA A 6 -10.82 2.54 1.53
C ALA A 6 -9.83 1.45 1.99
N GLY A 7 -9.13 0.84 1.04
CA GLY A 7 -8.03 -0.07 1.35
C GLY A 7 -6.84 0.66 1.94
N ILE A 8 -5.91 -0.09 2.54
CA ILE A 8 -4.76 0.48 3.22
C ILE A 8 -3.87 1.27 2.25
N SER A 9 -3.64 2.53 2.59
CA SER A 9 -2.58 3.35 2.01
C SER A 9 -2.31 4.53 2.93
N SER A 10 -1.04 4.87 3.13
CA SER A 10 -0.62 6.06 3.88
C SER A 10 0.36 6.86 3.03
N ALA A 11 0.31 8.19 3.14
CA ALA A 11 1.11 9.08 2.29
C ALA A 11 1.99 10.03 3.11
N PRO A 12 3.15 9.59 3.64
CA PRO A 12 4.12 10.50 4.23
C PRO A 12 4.56 11.58 3.23
N ILE A 13 4.61 12.83 3.71
CA ILE A 13 5.10 13.97 2.96
C ILE A 13 6.34 14.50 3.66
N VAL A 14 7.47 14.53 2.96
CA VAL A 14 8.77 15.01 3.46
C VAL A 14 9.32 15.98 2.45
N ASP A 15 9.64 17.21 2.87
CA ASP A 15 10.17 18.27 2.01
C ASP A 15 9.34 18.52 0.73
N GLY A 16 8.01 18.40 0.84
CA GLY A 16 7.10 18.56 -0.30
C GLY A 16 7.06 17.37 -1.27
N HIS A 17 7.72 16.27 -0.93
CA HIS A 17 7.68 15.02 -1.67
C HIS A 17 6.79 14.00 -0.99
N THR A 18 5.96 13.34 -1.80
CA THR A 18 5.01 12.33 -1.33
C THR A 18 5.61 10.93 -1.54
N TYR A 19 5.43 10.07 -0.53
CA TYR A 19 5.76 8.65 -0.59
C TYR A 19 4.51 7.87 -0.22
N LEU A 20 4.26 6.74 -0.88
CA LEU A 20 3.13 5.89 -0.54
C LEU A 20 3.60 4.65 0.21
N VAL A 21 2.90 4.31 1.28
CA VAL A 21 3.01 3.02 1.94
C VAL A 21 1.72 2.28 1.66
N ASP A 22 1.83 1.18 0.91
CA ASP A 22 0.77 0.39 0.33
C ASP A 22 -0.14 1.15 -0.65
N CYS A 23 -0.82 0.39 -1.49
CA CYS A 23 -1.69 0.84 -2.58
C CYS A 23 -2.99 0.04 -2.60
N GLY A 24 -3.70 0.02 -1.48
CA GLY A 24 -4.96 -0.68 -1.36
C GLY A 24 -6.11 -0.04 -2.14
N ARG A 25 -7.26 -0.75 -2.16
CA ARG A 25 -8.45 -0.37 -2.93
C ARG A 25 -8.81 1.12 -2.78
N ALA A 26 -8.96 1.80 -3.92
CA ALA A 26 -9.33 3.20 -4.04
C ALA A 26 -8.29 4.22 -3.53
N CYS A 27 -7.06 3.79 -3.22
CA CYS A 27 -6.03 4.73 -2.76
C CYS A 27 -5.67 5.78 -3.82
N VAL A 28 -5.73 5.50 -5.12
CA VAL A 28 -5.50 6.53 -6.17
C VAL A 28 -6.61 7.58 -6.15
N THR A 29 -7.85 7.17 -5.88
CA THR A 29 -8.96 8.12 -5.70
C THR A 29 -8.76 8.97 -4.45
N GLN A 30 -8.35 8.35 -3.34
CA GLN A 30 -8.10 9.03 -2.07
C GLN A 30 -6.89 9.98 -2.16
N PHE A 31 -5.86 9.61 -2.91
CA PHE A 31 -4.68 10.43 -3.18
C PHE A 31 -5.07 11.80 -3.77
N HIS A 32 -5.90 11.81 -4.81
CA HIS A 32 -6.40 13.06 -5.39
C HIS A 32 -7.35 13.81 -4.45
N LYS A 33 -8.23 13.11 -3.72
CA LYS A 33 -9.12 13.75 -2.73
C LYS A 33 -8.35 14.41 -1.58
N ALA A 34 -7.18 13.88 -1.23
CA ALA A 34 -6.27 14.48 -0.27
C ALA A 34 -5.52 15.71 -0.82
N GLY A 35 -5.73 16.06 -2.10
CA GLY A 35 -5.03 17.16 -2.76
C GLY A 35 -3.58 16.85 -3.14
N LEU A 36 -3.20 15.56 -3.15
CA LEU A 36 -1.85 15.14 -3.53
C LEU A 36 -1.72 15.09 -5.05
N SER A 37 -0.50 15.33 -5.52
CA SER A 37 -0.15 15.42 -6.94
C SER A 37 0.87 14.35 -7.30
N PHE A 38 0.67 13.71 -8.46
CA PHE A 38 1.64 12.77 -9.02
C PHE A 38 3.01 13.39 -9.24
N ALA A 39 3.07 14.69 -9.55
CA ALA A 39 4.33 15.43 -9.69
C ALA A 39 5.18 15.46 -8.40
N SER A 40 4.54 15.32 -7.24
CA SER A 40 5.22 15.23 -5.93
C SER A 40 5.62 13.80 -5.53
N LEU A 41 5.07 12.77 -6.19
CA LEU A 41 5.27 11.37 -5.83
C LEU A 41 6.71 10.93 -6.14
N ARG A 42 7.41 10.35 -5.16
CA ARG A 42 8.81 9.93 -5.27
C ARG A 42 9.04 8.44 -5.03
N GLY A 43 8.15 7.76 -4.33
CA GLY A 43 8.26 6.32 -4.16
C GLY A 43 6.99 5.66 -3.65
N ILE A 44 6.90 4.36 -3.89
CA ILE A 44 5.90 3.46 -3.33
C ILE A 44 6.63 2.40 -2.53
N PHE A 45 6.14 2.08 -1.33
CA PHE A 45 6.62 1.04 -0.45
C PHE A 45 5.48 0.05 -0.20
N LEU A 46 5.64 -1.18 -0.65
CA LEU A 46 4.68 -2.26 -0.43
C LEU A 46 5.15 -3.08 0.77
N THR A 47 4.32 -3.15 1.80
CA THR A 47 4.64 -3.86 3.05
C THR A 47 4.66 -5.37 2.83
N HIS A 48 3.67 -5.88 2.10
CA HIS A 48 3.52 -7.29 1.72
C HIS A 48 2.63 -7.41 0.47
N LEU A 49 2.51 -8.62 -0.08
CA LEU A 49 1.84 -8.88 -1.38
C LEU A 49 0.51 -9.65 -1.22
N HIS A 50 -0.26 -9.35 -0.18
CA HIS A 50 -1.68 -9.65 -0.23
C HIS A 50 -2.39 -8.72 -1.21
N ALA A 51 -3.60 -9.08 -1.62
CA ALA A 51 -4.36 -8.29 -2.58
C ALA A 51 -4.76 -6.92 -2.03
N ASP A 52 -5.06 -6.82 -0.73
CA ASP A 52 -5.56 -5.60 -0.09
C ASP A 52 -4.53 -4.45 -0.02
N PRO A 53 -3.21 -4.64 0.16
CA PRO A 53 -2.21 -3.57 0.03
C PRO A 53 -1.79 -3.27 -1.41
N VAL A 54 -2.19 -4.04 -2.43
CA VAL A 54 -1.73 -3.83 -3.82
C VAL A 54 -2.84 -3.64 -4.84
N ALA A 55 -4.11 -3.73 -4.43
CA ALA A 55 -5.27 -3.75 -5.32
C ALA A 55 -5.33 -2.56 -6.32
N ASP A 56 -4.77 -1.41 -5.96
CA ASP A 56 -4.81 -0.17 -6.74
C ASP A 56 -3.39 0.28 -7.18
N TYR A 57 -2.36 -0.54 -6.93
CA TYR A 57 -0.96 -0.26 -7.24
C TYR A 57 -0.74 0.15 -8.70
N PHE A 58 -1.26 -0.63 -9.65
CA PHE A 58 -1.05 -0.36 -11.07
C PHE A 58 -1.75 0.92 -11.53
N ASN A 59 -2.83 1.32 -10.85
CA ASN A 59 -3.62 2.48 -11.24
C ASN A 59 -2.84 3.79 -11.06
N TYR A 60 -1.80 3.86 -10.23
CA TYR A 60 -0.91 5.02 -10.15
C TYR A 60 -0.23 5.30 -11.51
N PHE A 61 0.34 4.27 -12.14
CA PHE A 61 1.02 4.42 -13.43
C PHE A 61 0.04 4.75 -14.56
N MET A 62 -1.11 4.06 -14.57
CA MET A 62 -2.13 4.26 -15.59
C MET A 62 -2.75 5.66 -15.48
N MET A 63 -3.12 6.12 -14.29
CA MET A 63 -3.79 7.41 -14.07
C MET A 63 -2.85 8.61 -14.23
N ALA A 64 -1.63 8.54 -13.71
CA ALA A 64 -0.63 9.59 -13.93
C ALA A 64 -0.33 9.78 -15.42
N SER A 65 -0.33 8.68 -16.18
CA SER A 65 -0.03 8.67 -17.61
C SER A 65 -1.19 9.09 -18.50
N THR A 66 -2.44 9.02 -18.02
CA THR A 66 -3.64 9.35 -18.79
C THR A 66 -4.24 10.67 -18.32
N THR A 67 -5.11 10.63 -17.31
CA THR A 67 -5.77 11.81 -16.75
C THR A 67 -4.77 12.82 -16.21
N GLY A 68 -3.73 12.36 -15.51
CA GLY A 68 -2.66 13.21 -14.99
C GLY A 68 -1.96 14.00 -16.09
N ARG A 69 -1.58 13.33 -17.17
CA ARG A 69 -0.98 13.95 -18.37
C ARG A 69 -1.85 15.06 -18.96
N LYS A 70 -3.16 14.84 -19.11
CA LYS A 70 -4.10 15.84 -19.66
C LYS A 70 -4.16 17.12 -18.81
N ASN A 71 -3.87 17.01 -17.52
CA ASN A 71 -3.92 18.11 -16.56
C ASN A 71 -2.53 18.61 -16.12
N GLY A 72 -1.44 18.09 -16.71
CA GLY A 72 -0.06 18.43 -16.35
C GLY A 72 0.43 17.83 -15.02
N ASP A 73 -0.34 16.95 -14.39
CA ASP A 73 0.03 16.25 -13.15
C ASP A 73 0.59 14.86 -13.47
N VAL A 74 1.88 14.79 -13.77
CA VAL A 74 2.55 13.55 -14.17
C VAL A 74 3.64 13.16 -13.18
N ILE A 75 3.94 11.87 -13.10
CA ILE A 75 5.16 11.39 -12.43
C ILE A 75 6.36 11.91 -13.24
N PRO A 76 7.28 12.70 -12.68
CA PRO A 76 8.29 13.43 -13.47
C PRO A 76 9.38 12.53 -14.08
N GLY A 77 9.55 11.30 -13.60
CA GLY A 77 10.60 10.37 -14.05
C GLY A 77 10.18 8.92 -13.87
N GLN A 78 11.14 8.07 -13.51
CA GLN A 78 10.87 6.73 -12.98
C GLN A 78 10.45 6.84 -11.51
N LEU A 79 9.40 6.10 -11.16
CA LEU A 79 8.95 5.95 -9.79
C LEU A 79 9.62 4.73 -9.17
N ALA A 80 10.35 4.95 -8.09
CA ALA A 80 10.92 3.85 -7.31
C ALA A 80 9.81 3.11 -6.56
N VAL A 81 9.77 1.79 -6.72
CA VAL A 81 8.86 0.92 -5.97
C VAL A 81 9.70 -0.04 -5.15
N TYR A 82 9.47 -0.04 -3.85
CA TYR A 82 10.10 -0.94 -2.91
C TYR A 82 9.07 -1.94 -2.41
N GLY A 83 9.41 -3.22 -2.37
CA GLY A 83 8.52 -4.24 -1.85
C GLY A 83 9.24 -5.56 -1.64
N PRO A 84 8.58 -6.58 -1.09
CA PRO A 84 9.22 -7.86 -0.84
C PRO A 84 9.55 -8.59 -2.14
N GLY A 85 10.64 -9.36 -2.11
CA GLY A 85 10.87 -10.43 -3.09
C GLY A 85 9.92 -11.62 -2.87
N PRO A 86 10.10 -12.71 -3.63
CA PRO A 86 9.34 -13.95 -3.44
C PRO A 86 9.40 -14.44 -1.99
N ALA A 87 8.28 -14.92 -1.44
CA ALA A 87 8.20 -15.36 -0.04
C ALA A 87 8.98 -16.66 0.27
N GLY A 88 9.58 -17.30 -0.74
CA GLY A 88 10.36 -18.54 -0.61
C GLY A 88 9.50 -19.80 -0.44
N GLY A 89 8.21 -19.66 -0.13
CA GLY A 89 7.25 -20.75 -0.05
C GLY A 89 5.93 -20.30 0.59
N LEU A 90 4.89 -21.11 0.41
CA LEU A 90 3.62 -20.92 1.10
C LEU A 90 3.72 -21.45 2.54
N PRO A 91 3.13 -20.78 3.53
CA PRO A 91 3.03 -21.34 4.88
C PRO A 91 2.15 -22.60 4.88
N GLU A 92 2.33 -23.44 5.91
CA GLU A 92 1.48 -24.61 6.11
C GLU A 92 0.00 -24.21 6.18
N PRO A 93 -0.91 -24.94 5.51
CA PRO A 93 -2.34 -24.66 5.59
C PRO A 93 -2.83 -24.71 7.05
N PHE A 94 -3.68 -23.75 7.42
CA PHE A 94 -4.35 -23.78 8.71
C PHE A 94 -5.07 -25.12 8.93
N GLY A 95 -4.77 -25.76 10.07
CA GLY A 95 -5.34 -27.06 10.45
C GLY A 95 -4.77 -28.27 9.67
N GLY A 96 -3.70 -28.11 8.89
CA GLY A 96 -3.01 -29.21 8.22
C GLY A 96 -3.81 -29.91 7.11
N ARG A 97 -4.89 -29.28 6.63
CA ARG A 97 -5.71 -29.83 5.54
C ARG A 97 -4.94 -29.75 4.20
N PRO A 98 -5.04 -30.77 3.31
CA PRO A 98 -4.50 -30.66 1.97
C PRO A 98 -5.22 -29.54 1.18
N VAL A 99 -4.45 -28.59 0.65
CA VAL A 99 -4.96 -27.51 -0.21
C VAL A 99 -4.11 -27.42 -1.47
N GLY A 100 -4.75 -27.29 -2.63
CA GLY A 100 -4.05 -27.10 -3.90
C GLY A 100 -3.45 -25.71 -4.03
N ILE A 101 -2.45 -25.58 -4.91
CA ILE A 101 -1.83 -24.29 -5.27
C ILE A 101 -2.45 -23.82 -6.59
N ALA A 102 -3.05 -22.63 -6.60
CA ALA A 102 -3.72 -22.09 -7.79
C ALA A 102 -2.75 -21.75 -8.94
N THR A 103 -1.51 -21.35 -8.60
CA THR A 103 -0.45 -20.97 -9.54
C THR A 103 0.85 -21.72 -9.19
N PRO A 104 0.94 -23.04 -9.47
CA PRO A 104 2.07 -23.87 -9.05
C PRO A 104 3.44 -23.43 -9.61
N GLU A 105 3.46 -22.79 -10.77
CA GLU A 105 4.66 -22.31 -11.45
C GLU A 105 5.33 -21.12 -10.74
N GLU A 106 4.53 -20.32 -10.02
CA GLU A 106 4.99 -19.17 -9.26
C GLU A 106 4.06 -18.93 -8.06
N PRO A 107 4.17 -19.76 -7.01
CA PRO A 107 3.20 -19.76 -5.92
C PRO A 107 3.30 -18.53 -5.01
N THR A 108 4.45 -17.86 -4.99
CA THR A 108 4.74 -16.72 -4.12
C THR A 108 5.55 -15.66 -4.89
N PRO A 109 4.96 -15.02 -5.92
CA PRO A 109 5.67 -14.03 -6.72
C PRO A 109 6.15 -12.86 -5.84
N GLY A 110 7.33 -12.33 -6.17
CA GLY A 110 7.83 -11.08 -5.58
C GLY A 110 7.30 -9.85 -6.31
N THR A 111 7.69 -8.66 -5.82
CA THR A 111 7.23 -7.38 -6.36
C THR A 111 7.62 -7.20 -7.83
N LYS A 112 8.79 -7.70 -8.25
CA LYS A 112 9.20 -7.63 -9.66
C LYS A 112 8.29 -8.45 -10.55
N SER A 113 8.01 -9.68 -10.15
CA SER A 113 7.19 -10.59 -10.94
C SER A 113 5.75 -10.10 -11.02
N MET A 114 5.16 -9.69 -9.88
CA MET A 114 3.84 -9.07 -9.85
C MET A 114 3.76 -7.86 -10.81
N THR A 115 4.74 -6.96 -10.76
CA THR A 115 4.77 -5.77 -11.64
C THR A 115 4.88 -6.16 -13.11
N ALA A 116 5.77 -7.12 -13.44
CA ALA A 116 5.92 -7.62 -14.80
C ALA A 116 4.63 -8.26 -15.35
N HIS A 117 3.91 -9.02 -14.52
CA HIS A 117 2.63 -9.62 -14.90
C HIS A 117 1.55 -8.57 -15.11
N LEU A 118 1.46 -7.55 -14.25
CA LEU A 118 0.53 -6.44 -14.43
C LEU A 118 0.79 -5.68 -15.74
N LEU A 119 2.06 -5.37 -16.04
CA LEU A 119 2.45 -4.75 -17.31
C LEU A 119 2.02 -5.60 -18.52
N ARG A 120 2.16 -6.94 -18.43
CA ARG A 120 1.71 -7.87 -19.48
C ARG A 120 0.20 -7.90 -19.64
N VAL A 121 -0.54 -8.00 -18.54
CA VAL A 121 -2.02 -8.05 -18.57
C VAL A 121 -2.60 -6.75 -19.12
N PHE A 122 -1.99 -5.61 -18.82
CA PHE A 122 -2.42 -4.30 -19.33
C PHE A 122 -1.72 -3.86 -20.62
N ALA A 123 -1.03 -4.77 -21.31
CA ALA A 123 -0.29 -4.46 -22.53
C ALA A 123 -1.18 -3.87 -23.64
N TYR A 124 -2.43 -4.30 -23.76
CA TYR A 124 -3.37 -3.74 -24.74
C TYR A 124 -3.59 -2.24 -24.51
N THR A 125 -3.92 -1.85 -23.26
CA THR A 125 -4.12 -0.45 -22.86
C THR A 125 -2.86 0.38 -23.07
N ASN A 126 -1.70 -0.11 -22.60
CA ASN A 126 -0.42 0.58 -22.76
C ASN A 126 -0.13 0.83 -24.25
N ASN A 127 -0.30 -0.19 -25.10
CA ASN A 127 -0.08 -0.09 -26.54
C ASN A 127 -0.97 0.94 -27.23
N ILE A 128 -2.25 1.01 -26.86
CA ILE A 128 -3.18 2.00 -27.45
C ILE A 128 -2.77 3.41 -27.02
N PHE A 129 -2.58 3.64 -25.72
CA PHE A 129 -2.29 5.00 -25.25
C PHE A 129 -0.93 5.52 -25.67
N MET A 130 0.08 4.65 -25.85
CA MET A 130 1.35 5.05 -26.45
C MET A 130 1.17 5.55 -27.89
N ARG A 131 0.28 4.94 -28.67
CA ARG A 131 0.06 5.28 -30.09
C ARG A 131 -0.84 6.49 -30.26
N ASP A 132 -1.91 6.54 -29.48
CA ASP A 132 -3.03 7.46 -29.72
C ASP A 132 -2.93 8.72 -28.87
N GLU A 133 -2.28 8.64 -27.70
CA GLU A 133 -2.24 9.71 -26.69
C GLU A 133 -0.79 10.11 -26.31
N ASP A 134 0.21 9.61 -27.06
CA ASP A 134 1.65 9.85 -26.87
C ASP A 134 2.14 9.54 -25.43
N VAL A 135 1.48 8.60 -24.77
CA VAL A 135 1.79 8.21 -23.39
C VAL A 135 3.13 7.47 -23.32
N ARG A 136 3.92 7.72 -22.26
CA ARG A 136 5.14 6.95 -22.00
C ARG A 136 4.78 5.50 -21.70
N ASP A 137 5.62 4.59 -22.18
CA ASP A 137 5.54 3.18 -21.81
C ASP A 137 5.55 3.02 -20.29
N TYR A 138 4.54 2.34 -19.73
CA TYR A 138 4.44 2.11 -18.29
C TYR A 138 5.64 1.37 -17.71
N ASP A 139 6.29 0.49 -18.49
CA ASP A 139 7.52 -0.19 -18.06
C ASP A 139 8.65 0.82 -17.80
N SER A 140 8.74 1.86 -18.62
CA SER A 140 9.72 2.95 -18.45
C SER A 140 9.44 3.84 -17.23
N LEU A 141 8.26 3.73 -16.61
CA LEU A 141 7.86 4.52 -15.43
C LEU A 141 8.21 3.88 -14.11
N VAL A 142 8.48 2.56 -14.07
CA VAL A 142 8.59 1.82 -12.82
C VAL A 142 10.01 1.30 -12.61
N ALA A 143 10.56 1.56 -11.42
CA ALA A 143 11.86 1.05 -10.99
C ALA A 143 11.67 0.20 -9.74
N VAL A 144 11.51 -1.12 -9.91
CA VAL A 144 11.24 -2.05 -8.81
C VAL A 144 12.52 -2.48 -8.10
N ASN A 145 12.53 -2.28 -6.78
CA ASN A 145 13.58 -2.66 -5.85
C ASN A 145 12.99 -3.66 -4.84
N GLU A 146 13.43 -4.92 -4.93
CA GLU A 146 13.03 -5.93 -3.94
C GLU A 146 13.90 -5.80 -2.71
N ILE A 147 13.23 -5.70 -1.55
CA ILE A 147 13.86 -5.57 -0.24
C ILE A 147 13.35 -6.69 0.68
N ILE A 148 14.08 -6.95 1.77
CA ILE A 148 13.66 -7.94 2.76
C ILE A 148 12.59 -7.27 3.65
N PRO A 149 11.34 -7.79 3.69
CA PRO A 149 10.32 -7.27 4.59
C PRO A 149 10.62 -7.67 6.04
N PRO A 150 10.00 -7.01 7.03
CA PRO A 150 10.04 -7.48 8.43
C PRO A 150 9.46 -8.90 8.58
N HIS A 151 9.86 -9.60 9.64
CA HIS A 151 9.46 -10.99 9.90
C HIS A 151 7.95 -11.22 10.09
N SER A 152 7.20 -10.18 10.48
CA SER A 152 5.73 -10.23 10.58
C SER A 152 5.13 -9.00 9.89
N ALA A 153 4.02 -9.20 9.19
CA ALA A 153 3.26 -8.13 8.54
C ALA A 153 2.05 -7.66 9.37
N HIS A 154 1.68 -8.39 10.42
CA HIS A 154 0.54 -8.07 11.28
C HIS A 154 0.91 -8.16 12.76
N VAL A 155 0.09 -7.48 13.55
CA VAL A 155 0.25 -7.35 14.99
C VAL A 155 -1.11 -7.09 15.62
N MET A 156 -1.34 -7.62 16.81
CA MET A 156 -2.62 -7.44 17.50
C MET A 156 -2.71 -6.03 18.08
N VAL A 157 -3.92 -5.46 18.13
CA VAL A 157 -4.14 -4.09 18.61
C VAL A 157 -3.74 -3.92 20.08
N GLU A 158 -3.89 -4.98 20.88
CA GLU A 158 -3.51 -5.03 22.29
C GLU A 158 -2.00 -4.93 22.52
N ASP A 159 -1.21 -5.29 21.51
CA ASP A 159 0.25 -5.27 21.57
C ASP A 159 0.83 -3.91 21.12
N MET A 160 0.01 -3.00 20.58
CA MET A 160 0.45 -1.70 20.06
C MET A 160 0.92 -0.74 21.14
N GLY A 161 0.20 -0.65 22.25
CA GLY A 161 0.56 0.22 23.36
C GLY A 161 1.95 -0.07 23.91
N PRO A 162 2.25 -1.33 24.32
CA PRO A 162 3.57 -1.67 24.83
C PRO A 162 4.71 -1.41 23.84
N VAL A 163 4.47 -1.63 22.53
CA VAL A 163 5.44 -1.32 21.47
C VAL A 163 5.68 0.18 21.36
N ALA A 164 4.61 0.99 21.37
CA ALA A 164 4.72 2.45 21.33
C ALA A 164 5.47 3.00 22.56
N GLN A 165 5.14 2.49 23.75
CA GLN A 165 5.81 2.87 24.99
C GLN A 165 7.30 2.53 24.98
N ALA A 166 7.65 1.32 24.54
CA ALA A 166 9.05 0.88 24.43
C ALA A 166 9.83 1.64 23.35
N SER A 167 9.12 2.18 22.34
CA SER A 167 9.71 2.98 21.26
C SER A 167 9.84 4.47 21.63
N HIS A 168 9.36 4.88 22.81
CA HIS A 168 9.37 6.27 23.28
C HIS A 168 8.76 7.26 22.27
N VAL A 169 7.70 6.85 21.57
CA VAL A 169 6.96 7.75 20.68
C VAL A 169 5.95 8.57 21.49
N ASP A 170 5.69 9.80 21.05
CA ASP A 170 4.68 10.67 21.67
C ASP A 170 3.25 10.35 21.18
N HIS A 171 3.14 9.80 19.96
CA HIS A 171 1.87 9.53 19.30
C HIS A 171 1.89 8.19 18.55
N LEU A 172 0.99 7.29 18.93
CA LEU A 172 0.69 6.05 18.21
C LEU A 172 -0.52 6.27 17.29
N VAL A 173 -0.35 5.96 16.00
CA VAL A 173 -1.43 6.01 15.00
C VAL A 173 -1.67 4.61 14.45
N LEU A 174 -2.88 4.10 14.66
CA LEU A 174 -3.29 2.81 14.11
C LEU A 174 -3.68 2.97 12.64
N SER A 175 -3.03 2.18 11.79
CA SER A 175 -3.33 2.04 10.37
C SER A 175 -3.40 0.54 10.02
N HIS A 176 -3.69 0.21 8.76
CA HIS A 176 -3.88 -1.17 8.28
C HIS A 176 -4.86 -1.96 9.17
N ILE A 177 -6.02 -1.34 9.44
CA ILE A 177 -7.01 -1.83 10.40
C ILE A 177 -7.88 -2.89 9.73
N GLU A 178 -7.67 -4.15 10.10
CA GLU A 178 -8.53 -5.27 9.72
C GLU A 178 -9.12 -5.93 10.97
N ASN A 179 -10.43 -6.15 10.96
CA ASN A 179 -11.11 -6.96 11.96
C ASN A 179 -11.71 -8.19 11.27
N THR A 180 -11.10 -9.35 11.48
CA THR A 180 -11.55 -10.64 10.95
C THR A 180 -12.80 -11.17 11.66
N GLY A 181 -13.19 -10.59 12.81
CA GLY A 181 -14.33 -11.00 13.63
C GLY A 181 -15.55 -10.08 13.58
N GLY A 182 -15.56 -8.98 12.81
CA GLY A 182 -16.72 -8.10 12.71
C GLY A 182 -16.41 -6.64 12.35
N THR A 183 -17.30 -5.73 12.75
CA THR A 183 -17.15 -4.28 12.54
C THR A 183 -15.99 -3.73 13.39
N ILE A 184 -15.28 -2.74 12.87
CA ILE A 184 -14.27 -2.01 13.65
C ILE A 184 -15.03 -1.07 14.60
N ASP A 185 -14.83 -1.23 15.91
CA ASP A 185 -15.27 -0.27 16.93
C ASP A 185 -14.07 0.63 17.29
N PRO A 186 -14.05 1.91 16.87
CA PRO A 186 -12.93 2.81 17.14
C PRO A 186 -12.71 3.06 18.63
N VAL A 187 -13.77 3.02 19.46
CA VAL A 187 -13.66 3.24 20.91
C VAL A 187 -12.94 2.06 21.55
N GLU A 188 -13.32 0.85 21.18
CA GLU A 188 -12.68 -0.36 21.68
C GLU A 188 -11.23 -0.47 21.19
N TRP A 189 -10.98 -0.20 19.90
CA TRP A 189 -9.63 -0.21 19.35
C TRP A 189 -8.71 0.81 20.02
N HIS A 190 -9.21 2.04 20.25
CA HIS A 190 -8.48 3.04 21.02
C HIS A 190 -8.16 2.53 22.43
N ARG A 191 -9.15 1.97 23.13
CA ARG A 191 -8.98 1.43 24.48
C ARG A 191 -7.94 0.31 24.53
N LEU A 192 -7.97 -0.62 23.58
CA LEU A 192 -7.02 -1.74 23.50
C LEU A 192 -5.60 -1.26 23.19
N ALA A 193 -5.44 -0.37 22.21
CA ALA A 193 -4.14 0.17 21.83
C ALA A 193 -3.52 1.11 22.87
N SER A 194 -4.33 1.72 23.74
CA SER A 194 -3.83 2.56 24.84
C SER A 194 -3.27 1.75 26.02
N ARG A 195 -3.45 0.42 26.05
CA ARG A 195 -3.00 -0.39 27.18
C ARG A 195 -1.47 -0.39 27.25
N GLY A 196 -0.93 0.03 28.39
CA GLY A 196 0.52 0.04 28.61
C GLY A 196 1.25 1.14 27.83
N TYR A 197 0.55 2.19 27.42
CA TYR A 197 1.10 3.35 26.73
C TYR A 197 0.51 4.65 27.28
N ASP A 198 1.40 5.59 27.64
CA ASP A 198 1.01 6.84 28.27
C ASP A 198 0.85 8.01 27.27
N GLY A 199 1.24 7.80 26.01
CA GLY A 199 1.16 8.81 24.95
C GLY A 199 -0.20 8.86 24.23
N ALA A 200 -0.29 9.71 23.22
CA ALA A 200 -1.53 9.88 22.45
C ALA A 200 -1.79 8.69 21.53
N VAL A 201 -3.05 8.25 21.39
CA VAL A 201 -3.46 7.18 20.48
C VAL A 201 -4.51 7.70 19.51
N THR A 202 -4.32 7.43 18.21
CA THR A 202 -5.31 7.70 17.16
C THR A 202 -5.67 6.42 16.43
N VAL A 203 -6.97 6.15 16.32
CA VAL A 203 -7.49 5.14 15.37
C VAL A 203 -7.65 5.82 14.01
N GLY A 204 -6.77 5.51 13.06
CA GLY A 204 -6.68 6.22 11.79
C GLY A 204 -7.94 6.12 10.95
N GLN A 205 -8.35 7.25 10.37
CA GLN A 205 -9.46 7.35 9.42
C GLN A 205 -8.95 7.75 8.03
N ASP A 206 -9.76 7.47 7.02
CA ASP A 206 -9.46 7.83 5.64
C ASP A 206 -9.32 9.36 5.51
N LEU A 207 -8.32 9.82 4.75
CA LEU A 207 -7.99 11.25 4.57
C LEU A 207 -7.61 11.99 5.86
N GLN A 208 -7.39 11.29 6.98
CA GLN A 208 -6.88 11.91 8.19
C GLN A 208 -5.45 12.41 7.97
N ILE A 209 -5.21 13.67 8.29
CA ILE A 209 -3.89 14.30 8.23
C ILE A 209 -3.32 14.40 9.65
N ILE A 210 -2.07 13.96 9.80
CA ILE A 210 -1.34 14.03 11.06
C ILE A 210 -0.04 14.78 10.78
N THR A 211 0.14 15.92 11.45
CA THR A 211 1.37 16.71 11.35
C THR A 211 2.35 16.23 12.40
N VAL A 212 3.54 15.83 11.96
CA VAL A 212 4.67 15.49 12.85
C VAL A 212 5.47 16.76 13.09
N ALA A 213 5.71 17.09 14.36
CA ALA A 213 6.44 18.29 14.81
C ALA A 213 7.94 18.04 14.97
#